data_AF-A0A7N0THN2-F1
#
_entry.id   AF-A0A7N0THN2-F1
#
_cell.length_a   1.000
_cell.length_b   1.000
_cell.length_c   1.000
_cell.angle_alpha   90.00
_cell.angle_beta   90.00
_cell.angle_gamma   90.00
#
_symmetry.space_group_name_H-M   'P 1'
#
loop_
_entity.id
_entity.type
_entity.pdbx_description
1 polymer ?
#
loop_
_entity_poly.entity_id
_entity_poly.type
_entity_poly.pdbx_seq_one_letter_code
_entity_poly.pdbx_strand_id
1 'polypeptide(L)'
;MKKSLRKLTKSGDGKKEGVSESYNYRMFLMFKRKFKISDVEPPQDVKDVFSRFSRGSDSMSPDQFRNFLLEFQGDECRSVSEAEHVVERVLARRHKEQDDSGSSGSLSLDDFFAYLFFDDLNAPIKMQVHHDMTAPLQHYYIFTGHNSYLTGNQLSSVCSDIPIINALQRGVRAIELDLWPSSSKDDVEVLHGRTLTSPVPLSRCLKSIKEHAFDSSPYPVIITLEDHLTPDLQAKVAEMVTDIFGAMLFYPESDCLKDFPSPDELKKRIILSTKPPKEYIDSDKSKGTKGQSPTGKDSSEDEEETLSELLGYSGSSGGEVKDVPDLVTQNEEMNHPGLLKAPNADSDKEVELIISPVIKNKCQQLEVPHYKSLNGIQAGKPTNSLKETLQVVPDSVKRLSLSENALEKAATSHGTDLVRFTQKNVLRIYPKGSRVTSSNYNPVIGWMHGSQMVAFNMQVRLCF
;
A
#
# COMPACT_ATOMS: atom_id res chain seq x y z
N MET A 1 -9.64 18.20 21.17
CA MET A 1 -10.81 18.79 20.47
C MET A 1 -11.68 17.73 19.73
N LYS A 2 -11.78 16.48 20.23
CA LYS A 2 -12.43 15.35 19.52
C LYS A 2 -13.32 14.46 20.40
N LYS A 3 -13.77 14.90 21.59
CA LYS A 3 -14.45 14.00 22.55
C LYS A 3 -15.79 14.46 23.13
N SER A 4 -16.49 15.44 22.53
CA SER A 4 -17.81 15.80 23.03
C SER A 4 -18.79 16.15 21.90
N LEU A 5 -19.27 15.12 21.21
CA LEU A 5 -20.42 15.20 20.31
C LEU A 5 -21.21 13.88 20.45
N ARG A 6 -21.85 13.70 21.61
CA ARG A 6 -22.91 12.69 21.79
C ARG A 6 -24.03 13.33 22.61
N LYS A 7 -25.25 13.21 22.08
CA LYS A 7 -26.54 13.79 22.51
C LYS A 7 -26.85 15.19 21.96
N LEU A 8 -27.26 15.22 20.68
CA LEU A 8 -28.23 16.20 20.20
C LEU A 8 -29.63 15.65 20.52
N THR A 9 -30.47 16.42 21.19
CA THR A 9 -31.90 16.13 21.35
C THR A 9 -32.69 17.20 20.59
N LYS A 10 -33.51 16.76 19.62
CA LYS A 10 -34.39 17.60 18.81
C LYS A 10 -35.62 17.93 19.66
N SER A 11 -35.88 19.21 19.92
CA SER A 11 -37.17 19.66 20.46
C SER A 11 -37.88 20.39 19.32
N GLY A 12 -38.84 19.72 18.70
CA GLY A 12 -39.69 20.33 17.69
C GLY A 12 -40.83 21.09 18.33
N ASP A 13 -41.14 22.26 17.79
CA ASP A 13 -42.52 22.76 17.80
C ASP A 13 -42.78 23.46 16.46
N GLY A 14 -43.92 23.13 15.87
CA GLY A 14 -44.24 23.44 14.48
C GLY A 14 -44.62 24.90 14.24
N LYS A 15 -43.97 25.51 13.25
CA LYS A 15 -44.59 26.38 12.24
C LYS A 15 -43.58 26.69 11.14
N LYS A 16 -43.99 26.47 9.89
CA LYS A 16 -43.24 26.78 8.68
C LYS A 16 -43.11 28.29 8.52
N GLU A 17 -41.89 28.82 8.60
CA GLU A 17 -41.39 30.02 7.92
C GLU A 17 -39.87 30.09 8.17
N GLY A 18 -39.08 30.10 7.08
CA GLY A 18 -37.60 30.28 7.03
C GLY A 18 -36.80 29.93 8.29
N VAL A 19 -36.61 28.64 8.57
CA VAL A 19 -35.95 28.20 9.81
C VAL A 19 -34.44 28.16 9.63
N SER A 20 -33.77 29.27 9.96
CA SER A 20 -32.35 29.23 10.34
C SER A 20 -32.23 28.38 11.62
N GLU A 21 -31.80 27.14 11.53
CA GLU A 21 -31.60 26.27 12.69
C GLU A 21 -30.50 26.84 13.59
N SER A 22 -30.87 27.30 14.79
CA SER A 22 -29.92 27.79 15.79
C SER A 22 -29.58 26.70 16.79
N TYR A 23 -28.32 26.27 16.81
CA TYR A 23 -27.83 25.31 17.79
C TYR A 23 -27.27 26.06 18.99
N ASN A 24 -27.75 25.74 20.20
CA ASN A 24 -27.26 26.31 21.44
C ASN A 24 -26.18 25.39 22.04
N TYR A 25 -24.95 25.88 22.15
CA TYR A 25 -23.91 25.20 22.93
C TYR A 25 -23.55 26.02 24.18
N ARG A 26 -23.31 25.33 25.29
CA ARG A 26 -22.94 25.91 26.58
C ARG A 26 -21.41 25.81 26.74
N MET A 27 -20.68 26.87 26.40
CA MET A 27 -19.24 26.94 26.72
C MET A 27 -19.10 27.53 28.12
N PHE A 28 -18.57 26.75 29.06
CA PHE A 28 -18.29 27.13 30.45
C PHE A 28 -19.43 27.89 31.16
N LEU A 29 -20.26 27.14 31.89
CA LEU A 29 -21.27 27.50 32.92
C LEU A 29 -22.20 28.73 32.71
N MET A 30 -21.80 29.84 32.09
CA MET A 30 -22.56 31.09 31.96
C MET A 30 -22.58 31.72 30.55
N PHE A 31 -21.86 31.20 29.55
CA PHE A 31 -21.90 31.77 28.18
C PHE A 31 -22.68 30.87 27.20
N LYS A 32 -23.81 31.37 26.71
CA LYS A 32 -24.57 30.77 25.59
C LYS A 32 -24.17 31.49 24.31
N ARG A 33 -23.48 30.80 23.39
CA ARG A 33 -23.18 31.32 22.05
C ARG A 33 -24.16 30.69 21.07
N LYS A 34 -24.96 31.51 20.38
CA LYS A 34 -25.84 31.06 19.30
C LYS A 34 -25.00 30.95 18.03
N PHE A 35 -24.87 29.75 17.50
CA PHE A 35 -24.44 29.57 16.12
C PHE A 35 -25.70 29.45 15.26
N LYS A 36 -25.86 30.40 14.32
CA LYS A 36 -26.70 30.16 13.15
C LYS A 36 -25.84 29.35 12.20
N ILE A 37 -26.20 28.10 11.95
CA ILE A 37 -25.79 27.44 10.72
C ILE A 37 -26.74 28.05 9.70
N SER A 38 -26.27 29.04 8.93
CA SER A 38 -26.97 29.37 7.69
C SER A 38 -26.90 28.11 6.84
N ASP A 39 -28.03 27.67 6.28
CA ASP A 39 -28.00 26.71 5.19
C ASP A 39 -26.96 27.22 4.18
N VAL A 40 -26.03 26.35 3.80
CA VAL A 40 -24.94 26.73 2.91
C VAL A 40 -25.58 27.00 1.56
N GLU A 41 -25.90 28.27 1.30
CA GLU A 41 -26.40 28.68 0.00
C GLU A 41 -25.34 28.42 -1.08
N PRO A 42 -25.75 28.06 -2.29
CA PRO A 42 -24.86 28.00 -3.43
C PRO A 42 -24.12 29.35 -3.59
N PRO A 43 -22.78 29.35 -3.67
CA PRO A 43 -22.03 30.58 -3.92
C PRO A 43 -22.34 31.19 -5.29
N GLN A 44 -21.96 32.46 -5.51
CA GLN A 44 -22.36 33.20 -6.71
C GLN A 44 -21.84 32.58 -8.01
N ASP A 45 -20.63 32.04 -8.01
CA ASP A 45 -20.05 31.35 -9.16
C ASP A 45 -20.87 30.09 -9.55
N VAL A 46 -21.34 29.32 -8.57
CA VAL A 46 -22.26 28.19 -8.80
C VAL A 46 -23.60 28.67 -9.36
N LYS A 47 -24.16 29.75 -8.82
CA LYS A 47 -25.41 30.37 -9.30
C LYS A 47 -25.29 30.84 -10.75
N ASP A 48 -24.16 31.47 -11.10
CA ASP A 48 -23.89 31.97 -12.45
C ASP A 48 -23.74 30.83 -13.46
N VAL A 49 -23.02 29.76 -13.08
CA VAL A 49 -22.89 28.55 -13.91
C VAL A 49 -24.25 27.88 -14.12
N PHE A 50 -25.03 27.69 -13.06
CA PHE A 50 -26.37 27.11 -13.17
C PHE A 50 -27.25 27.92 -14.11
N SER A 51 -27.33 29.25 -13.91
CA SER A 51 -28.13 30.16 -14.74
C SER A 51 -27.70 30.12 -16.21
N ARG A 52 -26.39 30.08 -16.48
CA ARG A 52 -25.85 29.96 -17.84
C ARG A 52 -26.36 28.70 -18.54
N PHE A 53 -26.30 27.54 -17.88
CA PHE A 53 -26.66 26.27 -18.51
C PHE A 53 -28.16 25.95 -18.46
N SER A 54 -28.89 26.46 -17.46
CA SER A 54 -30.36 26.41 -17.41
C SER A 54 -31.03 27.44 -18.32
N ARG A 55 -30.25 28.34 -18.95
CA ARG A 55 -30.72 29.48 -19.76
C ARG A 55 -31.63 30.43 -18.97
N GLY A 56 -31.29 30.66 -17.71
CA GLY A 56 -32.05 31.50 -16.78
C GLY A 56 -33.31 30.85 -16.21
N SER A 57 -33.53 29.56 -16.44
CA SER A 57 -34.62 28.79 -15.81
C SER A 57 -34.26 28.41 -14.37
N ASP A 58 -35.29 28.24 -13.54
CA ASP A 58 -35.18 27.74 -12.16
C ASP A 58 -34.81 26.24 -12.10
N SER A 59 -34.83 25.55 -13.23
CA SER A 59 -34.49 24.13 -13.35
C SER A 59 -33.60 23.86 -14.57
N MET A 60 -32.74 22.85 -14.47
CA MET A 60 -31.84 22.39 -15.52
C MET A 60 -32.25 21.00 -15.99
N SER A 61 -32.65 20.87 -17.26
CA SER A 61 -33.01 19.58 -17.86
C SER A 61 -31.77 18.68 -18.04
N PRO A 62 -31.94 17.35 -18.27
CA PRO A 62 -30.82 16.46 -18.56
C PRO A 62 -29.98 16.87 -19.76
N ASP A 63 -30.60 17.39 -20.83
CA ASP A 63 -29.87 17.94 -21.99
C ASP A 63 -29.04 19.18 -21.63
N GLN A 64 -29.58 20.06 -20.80
CA GLN A 64 -28.84 21.25 -20.32
C GLN A 64 -27.69 20.85 -19.40
N PHE A 65 -27.94 19.88 -18.51
CA PHE A 65 -26.93 19.31 -17.63
C PHE A 65 -25.81 18.62 -18.41
N ARG A 66 -26.15 17.87 -19.47
CA ARG A 66 -25.18 17.30 -20.40
C ARG A 66 -24.28 18.39 -21.02
N ASN A 67 -24.86 19.52 -21.44
CA ASN A 67 -24.07 20.62 -21.99
C ASN A 67 -23.13 21.23 -20.94
N PHE A 68 -23.55 21.35 -19.68
CA PHE A 68 -22.66 21.73 -18.58
C PHE A 68 -21.48 20.76 -18.44
N LEU A 69 -21.73 19.45 -18.49
CA LEU A 69 -20.67 18.44 -18.37
C LEU A 69 -19.67 18.52 -19.53
N LEU A 70 -20.16 18.74 -20.75
CA LEU A 70 -19.31 18.83 -21.95
C LEU A 70 -18.53 20.15 -22.02
N GLU A 71 -19.22 21.27 -21.87
CA GLU A 71 -18.65 22.59 -22.15
C GLU A 71 -17.90 23.19 -20.95
N PHE A 72 -18.30 22.85 -19.71
CA PHE A 72 -17.71 23.42 -18.50
C PHE A 72 -16.82 22.43 -17.76
N GLN A 73 -17.25 21.18 -17.58
CA GLN A 73 -16.44 20.16 -16.90
C GLN A 73 -15.43 19.47 -17.82
N GLY A 74 -15.59 19.61 -19.14
CA GLY A 74 -14.73 18.93 -20.12
C GLY A 74 -14.85 17.40 -20.07
N ASP A 75 -15.98 16.87 -19.59
CA ASP A 75 -16.17 15.43 -19.52
C ASP A 75 -16.50 14.89 -20.92
N GLU A 76 -15.51 14.23 -21.54
CA GLU A 76 -15.64 13.70 -22.88
C GLU A 76 -16.70 12.58 -22.94
N CYS A 77 -17.65 12.74 -23.86
CA CYS A 77 -18.59 11.70 -24.29
C CYS A 77 -19.59 11.22 -23.22
N ARG A 78 -20.54 12.07 -22.82
CA ARG A 78 -21.81 11.61 -22.24
C ARG A 78 -22.94 11.68 -23.27
N SER A 79 -23.62 10.56 -23.48
CA SER A 79 -24.93 10.50 -24.13
C SER A 79 -25.98 11.23 -23.28
N VAL A 80 -27.12 11.58 -23.88
CA VAL A 80 -28.24 12.17 -23.14
C VAL A 80 -28.73 11.22 -22.05
N SER A 81 -28.78 9.91 -22.33
CA SER A 81 -29.18 8.87 -21.38
C SER A 81 -28.26 8.77 -20.15
N GLU A 82 -26.95 8.96 -20.31
CA GLU A 82 -26.03 8.98 -19.16
C GLU A 82 -26.21 10.22 -18.30
N ALA A 83 -26.49 11.38 -18.91
CA ALA A 83 -26.80 12.60 -18.17
C ALA A 83 -28.13 12.45 -17.41
N GLU A 84 -29.16 11.88 -18.04
CA GLU A 84 -30.44 11.53 -17.41
C GLU A 84 -30.22 10.62 -16.18
N HIS A 85 -29.42 9.56 -16.32
CA HIS A 85 -29.15 8.65 -15.21
C HIS A 85 -28.47 9.34 -14.03
N VAL A 86 -27.55 10.27 -14.29
CA VAL A 86 -26.92 11.05 -13.22
C VAL A 86 -27.91 11.99 -12.55
N VAL A 87 -28.75 12.69 -13.32
CA VAL A 87 -29.83 13.53 -12.80
C VAL A 87 -30.78 12.71 -11.92
N GLU A 88 -31.24 11.55 -12.37
CA GLU A 88 -32.08 10.63 -11.60
C GLU A 88 -31.42 10.21 -10.29
N ARG A 89 -30.13 9.88 -10.29
CA ARG A 89 -29.39 9.50 -9.08
C ARG A 89 -29.23 10.65 -8.09
N VAL A 90 -29.02 11.88 -8.58
CA VAL A 90 -29.00 13.09 -7.75
C VAL A 90 -30.37 13.29 -7.10
N LEU A 91 -31.43 13.29 -7.91
CA LEU A 91 -32.80 13.49 -7.45
C LEU A 91 -33.22 12.38 -6.47
N ALA A 92 -32.94 11.12 -6.75
CA ALA A 92 -33.27 10.00 -5.85
C ALA A 92 -32.57 10.11 -4.48
N ARG A 93 -31.37 10.69 -4.42
CA ARG A 93 -30.67 10.94 -3.14
C ARG A 93 -31.28 12.10 -2.37
N ARG A 94 -31.68 13.16 -3.07
CA ARG A 94 -32.25 14.38 -2.50
C ARG A 94 -33.72 14.21 -2.09
N HIS A 95 -34.49 13.44 -2.85
CA HIS A 95 -35.93 13.24 -2.67
C HIS A 95 -36.32 11.97 -1.91
N LYS A 96 -35.36 11.20 -1.37
CA LYS A 96 -35.65 10.13 -0.40
C LYS A 96 -36.32 10.65 0.91
N GLU A 97 -36.41 11.96 1.08
CA GLU A 97 -36.97 12.62 2.26
C GLU A 97 -38.29 13.38 2.01
N GLN A 98 -38.86 13.38 0.79
CA GLN A 98 -40.12 14.08 0.49
C GLN A 98 -41.06 13.25 -0.39
N ASP A 99 -42.34 13.19 0.01
CA ASP A 99 -43.41 12.40 -0.60
C ASP A 99 -43.58 12.62 -2.11
N ASP A 100 -43.93 11.50 -2.75
CA ASP A 100 -44.09 11.19 -4.16
C ASP A 100 -45.01 12.14 -4.94
N SER A 101 -44.50 13.33 -5.29
CA SER A 101 -45.16 14.25 -6.21
C SER A 101 -44.26 14.59 -7.39
N GLY A 102 -44.26 13.70 -8.39
CA GLY A 102 -43.88 13.99 -9.77
C GLY A 102 -42.59 14.78 -9.96
N SER A 103 -41.44 14.11 -9.78
CA SER A 103 -40.12 14.66 -10.13
C SER A 103 -40.12 15.11 -11.60
N SER A 104 -39.82 16.39 -11.84
CA SER A 104 -39.75 17.00 -13.18
C SER A 104 -38.56 16.53 -14.03
N GLY A 105 -37.84 15.48 -13.60
CA GLY A 105 -36.66 14.94 -14.29
C GLY A 105 -35.54 15.96 -14.48
N SER A 106 -35.58 17.09 -13.78
CA SER A 106 -34.71 18.25 -13.97
C SER A 106 -34.12 18.68 -12.63
N LEU A 107 -32.90 19.19 -12.63
CA LEU A 107 -32.19 19.61 -11.41
C LEU A 107 -32.58 21.05 -11.03
N SER A 108 -32.94 21.27 -9.77
CA SER A 108 -32.95 22.64 -9.21
C SER A 108 -31.52 23.13 -8.96
N LEU A 109 -31.36 24.42 -8.65
CA LEU A 109 -30.07 24.98 -8.23
C LEU A 109 -29.50 24.23 -7.01
N ASP A 110 -30.35 23.85 -6.06
CA ASP A 110 -29.93 23.13 -4.85
C ASP A 110 -29.50 21.69 -5.17
N ASP A 111 -30.15 21.03 -6.12
CA ASP A 111 -29.76 19.69 -6.58
C ASP A 111 -28.45 19.71 -7.35
N PHE A 112 -28.26 20.73 -8.20
CA PHE A 112 -27.01 20.96 -8.91
C PHE A 112 -25.86 21.26 -7.94
N PHE A 113 -26.10 22.09 -6.92
CA PHE A 113 -25.09 22.38 -5.90
C PHE A 113 -24.73 21.12 -5.09
N ALA A 114 -25.72 20.30 -4.73
CA ALA A 114 -25.46 19.01 -4.07
C ALA A 114 -24.67 18.04 -4.96
N TYR A 115 -24.99 17.98 -6.26
CA TYR A 115 -24.28 17.16 -7.25
C TYR A 115 -22.76 17.44 -7.25
N LEU A 116 -22.34 18.70 -7.11
CA LEU A 116 -20.92 19.07 -7.11
C LEU A 116 -20.11 18.36 -6.01
N PHE A 117 -20.77 17.94 -4.92
CA PHE A 117 -20.15 17.24 -3.78
C PHE A 117 -20.36 15.72 -3.79
N PHE A 118 -21.08 15.17 -4.77
CA PHE A 118 -21.21 13.72 -4.91
C PHE A 118 -19.96 13.17 -5.57
N ASP A 119 -19.02 12.72 -4.76
CA ASP A 119 -17.72 12.17 -5.17
C ASP A 119 -17.83 10.98 -6.13
N ASP A 120 -18.90 10.20 -6.08
CA ASP A 120 -19.14 9.09 -7.00
C ASP A 120 -19.80 9.50 -8.34
N LEU A 121 -20.38 10.71 -8.43
CA LEU A 121 -21.03 11.24 -9.63
C LEU A 121 -20.22 12.36 -10.32
N ASN A 122 -19.45 13.11 -9.52
CA ASN A 122 -18.66 14.28 -9.91
C ASN A 122 -17.21 14.16 -9.38
N ALA A 123 -16.63 12.96 -9.48
CA ALA A 123 -15.24 12.74 -9.09
C ALA A 123 -14.29 13.59 -9.94
N PRO A 124 -13.30 14.30 -9.37
CA PRO A 124 -12.27 14.97 -10.15
C PRO A 124 -11.38 13.98 -10.93
N ILE A 125 -11.36 12.71 -10.52
CA ILE A 125 -10.62 11.62 -11.15
C ILE A 125 -11.54 10.41 -11.23
N LYS A 126 -11.70 9.83 -12.42
CA LYS A 126 -12.51 8.63 -12.63
C LYS A 126 -11.95 7.47 -11.81
N MET A 127 -12.77 6.86 -10.95
CA MET A 127 -12.37 5.75 -10.06
C MET A 127 -12.26 4.39 -10.79
N GLN A 128 -11.84 4.40 -12.05
CA GLN A 128 -11.67 3.20 -12.87
C GLN A 128 -10.27 3.13 -13.46
N VAL A 129 -9.84 1.91 -13.77
CA VAL A 129 -8.62 1.69 -14.55
C VAL A 129 -8.81 2.28 -15.94
N HIS A 130 -7.94 3.20 -16.32
CA HIS A 130 -7.99 3.90 -17.62
C HIS A 130 -6.62 3.98 -18.31
N HIS A 131 -5.54 3.61 -17.64
CA HIS A 131 -4.24 3.44 -18.27
C HIS A 131 -4.21 2.14 -19.07
N ASP A 132 -3.36 2.08 -20.10
CA ASP A 132 -2.95 0.82 -20.70
C ASP A 132 -2.26 -0.03 -19.62
N MET A 133 -2.77 -1.24 -19.40
CA MET A 133 -2.24 -2.19 -18.40
C MET A 133 -1.49 -3.37 -19.06
N THR A 134 -1.26 -3.29 -20.37
CA THR A 134 -0.58 -4.31 -21.19
C THR A 134 0.90 -4.00 -21.42
N ALA A 135 1.37 -2.80 -21.08
CA ALA A 135 2.80 -2.50 -21.08
C ALA A 135 3.54 -3.30 -19.98
N PRO A 136 4.86 -3.52 -20.10
CA PRO A 136 5.67 -4.23 -19.10
C PRO A 136 5.57 -3.65 -17.69
N LEU A 137 5.62 -4.49 -16.64
CA LEU A 137 5.44 -4.08 -15.23
C LEU A 137 6.39 -2.95 -14.80
N GLN A 138 7.61 -2.88 -15.34
CA GLN A 138 8.57 -1.82 -15.02
C GLN A 138 8.16 -0.42 -15.53
N HIS A 139 7.07 -0.29 -16.30
CA HIS A 139 6.59 1.02 -16.79
C HIS A 139 5.59 1.70 -15.82
N TYR A 140 5.26 1.09 -14.69
CA TYR A 140 4.23 1.60 -13.77
C TYR A 140 4.83 1.98 -12.43
N TYR A 141 4.25 3.01 -11.80
CA TYR A 141 4.45 3.24 -10.37
C TYR A 141 3.64 2.21 -9.57
N ILE A 142 4.31 1.58 -8.61
CA ILE A 142 3.77 0.50 -7.79
C ILE A 142 3.65 1.01 -6.35
N PHE A 143 2.42 1.06 -5.84
CA PHE A 143 2.19 1.49 -4.47
C PHE A 143 2.83 0.48 -3.50
N THR A 144 3.88 0.90 -2.80
CA THR A 144 4.80 0.00 -2.09
C THR A 144 4.83 0.30 -0.59
N GLY A 145 4.73 -0.74 0.24
CA GLY A 145 4.96 -0.68 1.67
C GLY A 145 6.41 -1.03 2.04
N HIS A 146 6.91 -0.41 3.11
CA HIS A 146 8.18 -0.71 3.77
C HIS A 146 7.92 -1.31 5.15
N ASN A 147 8.66 -2.35 5.53
CA ASN A 147 8.50 -3.11 6.78
C ASN A 147 7.02 -3.33 7.12
N SER A 148 6.30 -3.96 6.18
CA SER A 148 4.83 -3.96 6.14
C SER A 148 4.18 -4.70 7.31
N TYR A 149 4.98 -5.40 8.10
CA TYR A 149 4.60 -6.15 9.29
C TYR A 149 4.63 -5.29 10.58
N LEU A 150 5.25 -4.10 10.58
CA LEU A 150 5.36 -3.27 11.78
C LEU A 150 4.06 -2.53 12.09
N THR A 151 3.63 -2.59 13.35
CA THR A 151 2.44 -1.86 13.84
C THR A 151 2.74 -0.42 14.25
N GLY A 152 4.02 -0.05 14.41
CA GLY A 152 4.43 1.29 14.84
C GLY A 152 5.88 1.62 14.51
N ASN A 153 6.64 1.99 15.53
CA ASN A 153 8.03 2.42 15.42
C ASN A 153 8.98 1.25 15.02
N GLN A 154 10.15 1.58 14.48
CA GLN A 154 11.11 0.60 13.95
C GLN A 154 11.86 -0.19 15.03
N LEU A 155 11.85 0.22 16.30
CA LEU A 155 12.73 -0.35 17.32
C LEU A 155 12.05 -1.30 18.30
N SER A 156 10.77 -1.08 18.62
CA SER A 156 10.10 -1.77 19.73
C SER A 156 8.62 -2.08 19.49
N SER A 157 8.09 -1.76 18.31
CA SER A 157 6.70 -2.08 18.02
C SER A 157 6.48 -3.56 17.76
N VAL A 158 5.23 -4.01 17.88
CA VAL A 158 4.86 -5.40 17.62
C VAL A 158 4.80 -5.66 16.12
N CYS A 159 5.27 -6.82 15.67
CA CYS A 159 5.06 -7.30 14.30
C CYS A 159 3.71 -8.03 14.21
N SER A 160 2.97 -7.82 13.12
CA SER A 160 1.66 -8.43 12.90
C SER A 160 1.32 -8.48 11.40
N ASP A 161 0.40 -9.36 11.06
CA ASP A 161 -0.30 -9.39 9.77
C ASP A 161 -1.27 -8.22 9.56
N ILE A 162 -1.79 -7.60 10.62
CA ILE A 162 -2.82 -6.55 10.52
C ILE A 162 -2.37 -5.35 9.67
N PRO A 163 -1.15 -4.79 9.81
CA PRO A 163 -0.70 -3.70 8.94
C PRO A 163 -0.57 -4.12 7.48
N ILE A 164 -0.26 -5.39 7.20
CA ILE A 164 -0.23 -5.96 5.83
C ILE A 164 -1.63 -5.97 5.24
N ILE A 165 -2.63 -6.46 5.99
CA ILE A 165 -4.04 -6.47 5.57
C ILE A 165 -4.51 -5.06 5.25
N ASN A 166 -4.27 -4.11 6.16
CA ASN A 166 -4.63 -2.71 5.98
C ASN A 166 -3.95 -2.09 4.76
N ALA A 167 -2.68 -2.43 4.49
CA ALA A 167 -1.95 -1.97 3.32
C ALA A 167 -2.60 -2.48 2.02
N LEU A 168 -2.90 -3.79 1.94
CA LEU A 168 -3.54 -4.40 0.77
C LEU A 168 -4.93 -3.83 0.51
N GLN A 169 -5.75 -3.63 1.55
CA GLN A 169 -7.08 -3.01 1.44
C GLN A 169 -7.01 -1.54 0.96
N ARG A 170 -5.90 -0.85 1.25
CA ARG A 170 -5.63 0.51 0.73
C ARG A 170 -5.06 0.53 -0.68
N GLY A 171 -4.87 -0.62 -1.33
CA GLY A 171 -4.37 -0.72 -2.70
C GLY A 171 -2.84 -0.89 -2.82
N VAL A 172 -2.11 -1.08 -1.73
CA VAL A 172 -0.66 -1.40 -1.80
C VAL A 172 -0.47 -2.68 -2.60
N ARG A 173 0.46 -2.67 -3.55
CA ARG A 173 0.76 -3.78 -4.49
C ARG A 173 2.14 -4.39 -4.27
N ALA A 174 2.99 -3.79 -3.44
CA ALA A 174 4.23 -4.40 -3.01
C ALA A 174 4.40 -4.32 -1.49
N ILE A 175 4.71 -5.44 -0.85
CA ILE A 175 4.83 -5.58 0.60
C ILE A 175 6.18 -6.20 0.95
N GLU A 176 6.73 -5.80 2.10
CA GLU A 176 8.03 -6.27 2.59
C GLU A 176 7.87 -7.16 3.81
N LEU A 177 8.59 -8.28 3.83
CA LEU A 177 8.72 -9.22 4.93
C LEU A 177 10.19 -9.53 5.19
N ASP A 178 10.63 -9.33 6.43
CA ASP A 178 12.00 -9.63 6.86
C ASP A 178 12.00 -10.97 7.58
N LEU A 179 12.62 -11.97 6.95
CA LEU A 179 12.56 -13.36 7.38
C LEU A 179 13.75 -13.69 8.26
N TRP A 180 13.46 -14.20 9.45
CA TRP A 180 14.46 -14.63 10.42
C TRP A 180 14.14 -16.03 10.96
N PRO A 181 15.16 -16.81 11.34
CA PRO A 181 14.95 -18.05 12.08
C PRO A 181 14.24 -17.77 13.41
N SER A 182 13.31 -18.64 13.79
CA SER A 182 12.72 -18.64 15.13
C SER A 182 13.79 -18.83 16.21
N SER A 183 13.44 -18.56 17.47
CA SER A 183 14.34 -18.78 18.60
C SER A 183 14.83 -20.25 18.70
N SER A 184 13.98 -21.20 18.30
CA SER A 184 14.29 -22.65 18.22
C SER A 184 15.01 -23.05 16.92
N LYS A 185 15.14 -22.13 15.95
CA LYS A 185 15.78 -22.32 14.63
C LYS A 185 15.18 -23.41 13.75
N ASP A 186 13.94 -23.80 14.04
CA ASP A 186 13.18 -24.82 13.32
C ASP A 186 12.00 -24.23 12.53
N ASP A 187 11.74 -22.93 12.68
CA ASP A 187 10.65 -22.22 12.00
C ASP A 187 11.06 -20.81 11.57
N VAL A 188 10.17 -20.13 10.83
CA VAL A 188 10.44 -18.80 10.26
C VAL A 188 9.47 -17.76 10.82
N GLU A 189 10.07 -16.69 11.33
CA GLU A 189 9.38 -15.52 11.88
C GLU A 189 9.66 -14.27 11.05
N VAL A 190 8.73 -13.32 11.11
CA VAL A 190 8.87 -11.99 10.52
C VAL A 190 9.09 -10.98 11.64
N LEU A 191 10.23 -10.28 11.60
CA LEU A 191 10.57 -9.21 12.53
C LEU A 191 11.64 -8.26 11.98
N HIS A 192 11.76 -7.10 12.61
CA HIS A 192 12.87 -6.20 12.31
C HIS A 192 14.09 -6.64 13.12
N GLY A 193 15.09 -7.17 12.41
CA GLY A 193 16.28 -7.76 13.02
C GLY A 193 17.04 -6.80 13.93
N ARG A 194 17.66 -7.35 14.99
CA ARG A 194 18.51 -6.59 15.94
C ARG A 194 17.78 -5.45 16.67
N THR A 195 16.46 -5.56 16.78
CA THR A 195 15.63 -4.62 17.52
C THR A 195 14.83 -5.34 18.63
N LEU A 196 14.02 -4.59 19.37
CA LEU A 196 13.12 -5.11 20.40
C LEU A 196 11.71 -5.38 19.87
N THR A 197 11.53 -5.42 18.54
CA THR A 197 10.23 -5.77 17.96
C THR A 197 9.89 -7.23 18.23
N SER A 198 8.65 -7.51 18.64
CA SER A 198 8.20 -8.90 18.85
C SER A 198 7.81 -9.55 17.51
N PRO A 199 8.21 -10.81 17.25
CA PRO A 199 8.00 -11.46 15.96
C PRO A 199 6.53 -11.85 15.69
N VAL A 200 6.23 -12.13 14.42
CA VAL A 200 5.00 -12.81 13.96
C VAL A 200 5.35 -14.01 13.06
N PRO A 201 4.67 -15.16 13.16
CA PRO A 201 4.95 -16.30 12.30
C PRO A 201 4.75 -15.97 10.81
N LEU A 202 5.69 -16.38 9.95
CA LEU A 202 5.60 -16.14 8.50
C LEU A 202 4.30 -16.72 7.90
N SER A 203 3.92 -17.93 8.31
CA SER A 203 2.71 -18.61 7.84
C SER A 203 1.44 -17.78 8.06
N ARG A 204 1.39 -16.98 9.13
CA ARG A 204 0.29 -16.06 9.42
C ARG A 204 0.25 -14.92 8.40
N CYS A 205 1.37 -14.25 8.18
CA CYS A 205 1.50 -13.20 7.18
C CYS A 205 1.11 -13.70 5.77
N LEU A 206 1.62 -14.84 5.34
CA LEU A 206 1.32 -15.43 4.02
C LEU A 206 -0.17 -15.74 3.85
N LYS A 207 -0.84 -16.29 4.87
CA LYS A 207 -2.28 -16.55 4.85
C LYS A 207 -3.09 -15.26 4.70
N SER A 208 -2.76 -14.23 5.49
CA SER A 208 -3.43 -12.93 5.39
C SER A 208 -3.20 -12.27 4.02
N ILE A 209 -2.01 -12.42 3.44
CA ILE A 209 -1.72 -11.96 2.09
C ILE A 209 -2.59 -12.70 1.07
N LYS A 210 -2.68 -14.03 1.15
CA LYS A 210 -3.52 -14.82 0.23
C LYS A 210 -4.99 -14.35 0.26
N GLU A 211 -5.50 -14.11 1.46
CA GLU A 211 -6.90 -13.70 1.66
C GLU A 211 -7.19 -12.30 1.12
N HIS A 212 -6.27 -11.34 1.34
CA HIS A 212 -6.52 -9.92 1.07
C HIS A 212 -5.78 -9.36 -0.14
N ALA A 213 -4.93 -10.15 -0.81
CA ALA A 213 -4.07 -9.69 -1.90
C ALA A 213 -4.85 -8.93 -2.96
N PHE A 214 -6.10 -9.31 -3.25
CA PHE A 214 -6.84 -8.80 -4.40
C PHE A 214 -8.19 -8.18 -4.06
N ASP A 215 -8.41 -7.77 -2.81
CA ASP A 215 -9.64 -7.11 -2.33
C ASP A 215 -9.87 -5.76 -3.01
N SER A 216 -8.81 -4.96 -3.11
CA SER A 216 -8.86 -3.59 -3.63
C SER A 216 -8.49 -3.48 -5.11
N SER A 217 -7.80 -4.48 -5.66
CA SER A 217 -7.27 -4.45 -7.02
C SER A 217 -7.02 -5.87 -7.56
N PRO A 218 -7.32 -6.16 -8.84
CA PRO A 218 -7.01 -7.46 -9.45
C PRO A 218 -5.54 -7.62 -9.85
N TYR A 219 -4.76 -6.52 -9.88
CA TYR A 219 -3.37 -6.49 -10.33
C TYR A 219 -2.42 -7.16 -9.34
N PRO A 220 -1.24 -7.63 -9.80
CA PRO A 220 -0.35 -8.48 -9.02
C PRO A 220 0.08 -7.86 -7.68
N VAL A 221 0.39 -8.75 -6.73
CA VAL A 221 1.04 -8.39 -5.46
C VAL A 221 2.47 -8.91 -5.46
N ILE A 222 3.44 -8.03 -5.22
CA ILE A 222 4.86 -8.36 -5.07
C ILE A 222 5.18 -8.48 -3.57
N ILE A 223 5.80 -9.58 -3.17
CA ILE A 223 6.34 -9.75 -1.82
C ILE A 223 7.86 -9.64 -1.90
N THR A 224 8.42 -8.56 -1.38
CA THR A 224 9.87 -8.41 -1.23
C THR A 224 10.31 -9.10 0.05
N LEU A 225 11.18 -10.10 -0.06
CA LEU A 225 11.70 -10.86 1.06
C LEU A 225 13.12 -10.38 1.39
N GLU A 226 13.33 -9.97 2.64
CA GLU A 226 14.67 -9.79 3.20
C GLU A 226 15.04 -11.08 3.95
N ASP A 227 15.96 -11.86 3.38
CA ASP A 227 16.21 -13.23 3.77
C ASP A 227 17.46 -13.38 4.65
N HIS A 228 17.25 -13.76 5.91
CA HIS A 228 18.31 -14.09 6.89
C HIS A 228 18.32 -15.57 7.28
N LEU A 229 17.80 -16.44 6.41
CA LEU A 229 17.56 -17.85 6.70
C LEU A 229 18.72 -18.77 6.28
N THR A 230 18.78 -19.93 6.92
CA THR A 230 19.61 -21.06 6.47
C THR A 230 18.97 -21.78 5.27
N PRO A 231 19.72 -22.56 4.48
CA PRO A 231 19.16 -23.31 3.34
C PRO A 231 17.97 -24.21 3.70
N ASP A 232 17.99 -24.87 4.86
CA ASP A 232 16.87 -25.73 5.30
C ASP A 232 15.60 -24.91 5.58
N LEU A 233 15.76 -23.73 6.19
CA LEU A 233 14.64 -22.82 6.44
C LEU A 233 14.14 -22.18 5.13
N GLN A 234 15.02 -21.91 4.17
CA GLN A 234 14.63 -21.46 2.83
C GLN A 234 13.79 -22.52 2.10
N ALA A 235 14.17 -23.80 2.19
CA ALA A 235 13.36 -24.90 1.66
C ALA A 235 11.97 -24.94 2.31
N LYS A 236 11.91 -24.78 3.64
CA LYS A 236 10.64 -24.67 4.37
C LYS A 236 9.80 -23.45 3.93
N VAL A 237 10.41 -22.31 3.62
CA VAL A 237 9.69 -21.15 3.03
C VAL A 237 9.15 -21.49 1.65
N ALA A 238 9.93 -22.17 0.81
CA ALA A 238 9.49 -22.58 -0.53
C ALA A 238 8.26 -23.50 -0.45
N GLU A 239 8.26 -24.46 0.46
CA GLU A 239 7.09 -25.31 0.77
C GLU A 239 5.89 -24.46 1.21
N MET A 240 6.07 -23.62 2.24
CA MET A 240 4.98 -22.79 2.78
C MET A 240 4.36 -21.87 1.71
N VAL A 241 5.18 -21.19 0.91
CA VAL A 241 4.69 -20.29 -0.15
C VAL A 241 3.97 -21.08 -1.24
N THR A 242 4.51 -22.22 -1.66
CA THR A 242 3.90 -23.07 -2.69
C THR A 242 2.55 -23.60 -2.21
N ASP A 243 2.47 -24.10 -0.98
CA ASP A 243 1.24 -24.64 -0.39
C ASP A 243 0.18 -23.56 -0.17
N ILE A 244 0.59 -22.39 0.35
CA ILE A 244 -0.35 -21.32 0.67
C ILE A 244 -0.86 -20.67 -0.61
N PHE A 245 0.02 -20.23 -1.52
CA PHE A 245 -0.40 -19.47 -2.70
C PHE A 245 -0.85 -20.37 -3.87
N GLY A 246 -0.32 -21.58 -4.00
CA GLY A 246 -0.68 -22.52 -5.06
C GLY A 246 -0.66 -21.87 -6.44
N ALA A 247 -1.77 -21.93 -7.15
CA ALA A 247 -1.93 -21.34 -8.48
C ALA A 247 -1.84 -19.81 -8.54
N MET A 248 -1.88 -19.10 -7.39
CA MET A 248 -1.65 -17.65 -7.36
C MET A 248 -0.17 -17.31 -7.51
N LEU A 249 0.73 -18.21 -7.14
CA LEU A 249 2.17 -17.94 -7.19
C LEU A 249 2.65 -17.86 -8.64
N PHE A 250 3.37 -16.79 -8.96
CA PHE A 250 4.07 -16.62 -10.23
C PHE A 250 5.56 -16.73 -10.00
N TYR A 251 6.20 -17.55 -10.83
CA TYR A 251 7.64 -17.61 -11.03
C TYR A 251 7.89 -17.84 -12.53
N PRO A 252 8.96 -17.26 -13.11
CA PRO A 252 9.25 -17.36 -14.52
C PRO A 252 9.74 -18.78 -14.88
N GLU A 253 9.43 -19.21 -16.11
CA GLU A 253 9.90 -20.51 -16.64
C GLU A 253 11.40 -20.48 -17.05
N SER A 254 11.99 -19.29 -17.12
CA SER A 254 13.38 -19.05 -17.51
C SER A 254 14.03 -18.01 -16.61
N ASP A 255 15.33 -18.18 -16.34
CA ASP A 255 16.13 -17.29 -15.51
C ASP A 255 16.39 -15.92 -16.14
N CYS A 256 16.10 -15.75 -17.44
CA CYS A 256 16.33 -14.50 -18.17
C CYS A 256 15.04 -13.99 -18.80
N LEU A 257 14.48 -12.94 -18.19
CA LEU A 257 13.38 -12.16 -18.76
C LEU A 257 13.92 -10.93 -19.48
N LYS A 258 13.49 -10.76 -20.73
CA LYS A 258 13.81 -9.58 -21.53
C LYS A 258 13.09 -8.32 -21.03
N ASP A 259 11.82 -8.48 -20.68
CA ASP A 259 10.96 -7.48 -20.05
C ASP A 259 10.09 -8.22 -19.01
N PHE A 260 9.59 -7.53 -17.98
CA PHE A 260 8.63 -8.15 -17.06
C PHE A 260 7.27 -8.33 -17.76
N PRO A 261 6.50 -9.39 -17.46
CA PRO A 261 5.13 -9.52 -17.93
C PRO A 261 4.30 -8.30 -17.49
N SER A 262 3.24 -7.99 -18.24
CA SER A 262 2.39 -6.85 -17.94
C SER A 262 1.55 -7.05 -16.68
N PRO A 263 1.08 -5.97 -16.02
CA PRO A 263 0.11 -6.09 -14.93
C PRO A 263 -1.14 -6.88 -15.32
N ASP A 264 -1.60 -6.77 -16.57
CA ASP A 264 -2.78 -7.49 -17.07
C ASP A 264 -2.55 -9.01 -17.12
N GLU A 265 -1.41 -9.46 -17.65
CA GLU A 265 -1.01 -10.88 -17.68
C GLU A 265 -0.80 -11.45 -16.27
N LEU A 266 -0.44 -10.60 -15.31
CA LEU A 266 -0.16 -10.97 -13.92
C LEU A 266 -1.36 -10.77 -12.98
N LYS A 267 -2.57 -10.56 -13.52
CA LYS A 267 -3.78 -10.44 -12.70
C LYS A 267 -3.96 -11.65 -11.79
N LYS A 268 -4.28 -11.36 -10.52
CA LYS A 268 -4.46 -12.34 -9.44
C LYS A 268 -3.22 -13.21 -9.18
N ARG A 269 -2.03 -12.73 -9.56
CA ARG A 269 -0.75 -13.40 -9.26
C ARG A 269 -0.01 -12.75 -8.10
N ILE A 270 0.73 -13.56 -7.36
CA ILE A 270 1.64 -13.18 -6.28
C ILE A 270 3.06 -13.48 -6.75
N ILE A 271 3.95 -12.50 -6.62
CA ILE A 271 5.31 -12.56 -7.15
C ILE A 271 6.28 -12.40 -5.97
N LEU A 272 7.23 -13.32 -5.83
CA LEU A 272 8.31 -13.13 -4.86
C LEU A 272 9.47 -12.34 -5.47
N SER A 273 10.06 -11.47 -4.67
CA SER A 273 11.26 -10.72 -5.00
C SER A 273 12.26 -10.85 -3.85
N THR A 274 13.28 -11.69 -4.01
CA THR A 274 14.33 -11.87 -3.01
C THR A 274 15.72 -11.52 -3.58
N LYS A 275 16.65 -11.16 -2.68
CA LYS A 275 18.08 -11.11 -3.01
C LYS A 275 18.57 -12.54 -3.23
N PRO A 276 19.49 -12.79 -4.19
CA PRO A 276 20.14 -14.09 -4.30
C PRO A 276 20.80 -14.44 -2.95
N PRO A 277 20.56 -15.64 -2.40
CA PRO A 277 21.19 -16.08 -1.15
C PRO A 277 22.70 -15.86 -1.18
N LYS A 278 23.29 -15.42 -0.06
CA LYS A 278 24.75 -15.47 0.11
C LYS A 278 25.14 -16.95 0.03
N GLU A 279 26.06 -17.32 -0.85
CA GLU A 279 26.59 -18.69 -0.88
C GLU A 279 27.27 -18.94 0.46
N TYR A 280 26.64 -19.75 1.31
CA TYR A 280 27.28 -20.28 2.50
C TYR A 280 28.35 -21.24 2.01
N ILE A 281 29.62 -20.82 2.05
CA ILE A 281 30.72 -21.74 1.85
C ILE A 281 30.70 -22.69 3.03
N ASP A 282 30.26 -23.93 2.79
CA ASP A 282 30.43 -25.03 3.72
C ASP A 282 31.91 -25.13 4.08
N SER A 283 32.25 -24.78 5.32
CA SER A 283 33.56 -25.01 5.87
C SER A 283 33.64 -26.48 6.28
N ASP A 284 33.67 -27.35 5.28
CA ASP A 284 33.89 -28.76 5.49
C ASP A 284 35.38 -29.03 5.80
N LYS A 285 35.57 -29.86 6.81
CA LYS A 285 36.76 -29.92 7.66
C LYS A 285 38.01 -30.45 6.93
N SER A 286 39.10 -29.69 6.95
CA SER A 286 40.45 -30.25 7.02
C SER A 286 41.21 -29.70 8.23
N LYS A 287 41.54 -30.59 9.17
CA LYS A 287 42.31 -30.32 10.40
C LYS A 287 43.62 -29.59 10.09
N GLY A 288 43.92 -28.52 10.83
CA GLY A 288 45.27 -27.92 10.83
C GLY A 288 45.41 -26.60 11.61
N THR A 289 45.67 -26.72 12.92
CA THR A 289 46.46 -25.79 13.76
C THR A 289 45.85 -24.44 14.18
N LYS A 290 45.92 -24.20 15.51
CA LYS A 290 45.44 -23.02 16.26
C LYS A 290 46.08 -21.70 15.80
N GLY A 291 45.27 -20.64 15.75
CA GLY A 291 45.75 -19.25 15.75
C GLY A 291 44.61 -18.22 15.66
N GLN A 292 44.32 -17.59 16.80
CA GLN A 292 43.64 -16.29 17.01
C GLN A 292 42.34 -15.94 16.25
N SER A 293 41.29 -15.79 17.04
CA SER A 293 39.96 -15.28 16.68
C SER A 293 39.98 -13.89 16.02
N PRO A 294 39.18 -13.68 14.97
CA PRO A 294 38.57 -12.40 14.70
C PRO A 294 37.10 -12.42 15.15
N THR A 295 36.72 -11.41 15.92
CA THR A 295 35.34 -11.09 16.29
C THR A 295 34.50 -10.85 15.05
N GLY A 296 33.43 -11.63 14.88
CA GLY A 296 32.48 -11.50 13.78
C GLY A 296 31.71 -10.18 13.86
N LYS A 297 31.83 -9.38 12.80
CA LYS A 297 30.85 -8.39 12.39
C LYS A 297 30.09 -9.01 11.22
N ASP A 298 28.78 -9.06 11.33
CA ASP A 298 27.90 -9.38 10.21
C ASP A 298 26.68 -8.47 10.26
N SER A 299 25.92 -8.41 9.18
CA SER A 299 25.41 -7.21 8.51
C SER A 299 24.06 -6.62 8.96
N SER A 300 23.97 -5.29 8.86
CA SER A 300 22.80 -4.53 8.33
C SER A 300 23.20 -3.10 7.90
N GLU A 301 24.38 -2.62 8.32
CA GLU A 301 24.95 -1.31 7.95
C GLU A 301 25.69 -1.32 6.59
N ASP A 302 26.03 -2.50 6.06
CA ASP A 302 26.93 -2.64 4.90
C ASP A 302 26.38 -2.03 3.58
N GLU A 303 25.07 -1.90 3.38
CA GLU A 303 24.52 -1.27 2.16
C GLU A 303 24.53 0.26 2.22
N GLU A 304 24.38 0.84 3.41
CA GLU A 304 24.58 2.28 3.59
C GLU A 304 26.07 2.60 3.53
N GLU A 305 26.94 1.74 4.07
CA GLU A 305 28.40 1.92 4.05
C GLU A 305 28.97 1.77 2.61
N THR A 306 28.59 0.71 1.88
CA THR A 306 29.05 0.51 0.48
C THR A 306 28.58 1.63 -0.45
N LEU A 307 27.31 2.05 -0.39
CA LEU A 307 26.86 3.17 -1.23
C LEU A 307 27.39 4.52 -0.75
N SER A 308 27.63 4.72 0.54
CA SER A 308 28.21 5.98 1.04
C SER A 308 29.69 6.13 0.69
N GLU A 309 30.47 5.04 0.67
CA GLU A 309 31.84 5.01 0.14
C GLU A 309 31.85 5.28 -1.38
N LEU A 310 30.95 4.66 -2.13
CA LEU A 310 30.78 4.87 -3.58
C LEU A 310 30.42 6.31 -3.97
N LEU A 311 29.78 7.04 -3.05
CA LEU A 311 29.30 8.41 -3.24
C LEU A 311 30.27 9.47 -2.69
N GLY A 312 31.49 9.07 -2.28
CA GLY A 312 32.64 9.96 -2.11
C GLY A 312 32.53 11.02 -1.01
N TYR A 313 32.41 10.63 0.26
CA TYR A 313 32.51 11.56 1.39
C TYR A 313 33.94 11.62 1.98
N SER A 314 34.65 12.72 1.70
CA SER A 314 35.72 13.23 2.57
C SER A 314 35.07 14.06 3.69
N GLY A 315 35.28 13.68 4.95
CA GLY A 315 34.43 14.08 6.09
C GLY A 315 34.67 15.43 6.76
N SER A 316 34.01 15.61 7.91
CA SER A 316 34.52 16.33 9.08
C SER A 316 33.73 15.94 10.35
N SER A 317 34.50 15.70 11.42
CA SER A 317 34.18 15.59 12.87
C SER A 317 32.89 16.26 13.35
N GLY A 318 32.16 15.81 14.37
CA GLY A 318 32.49 15.03 15.57
C GLY A 318 31.62 15.61 16.71
N GLY A 319 31.07 14.78 17.59
CA GLY A 319 30.25 15.24 18.71
C GLY A 319 29.67 14.08 19.51
N GLU A 320 30.33 13.75 20.62
CA GLU A 320 29.91 12.81 21.65
C GLU A 320 28.55 13.20 22.26
N VAL A 321 27.67 12.23 22.50
CA VAL A 321 26.59 12.37 23.50
C VAL A 321 26.57 11.13 24.39
N LYS A 322 26.61 11.41 25.69
CA LYS A 322 26.71 10.52 26.83
C LYS A 322 25.36 9.88 27.24
N ASP A 323 25.47 8.67 27.78
CA ASP A 323 24.69 8.00 28.84
C ASP A 323 23.34 8.59 29.29
N VAL A 324 22.28 7.76 29.27
CA VAL A 324 21.24 7.64 30.32
C VAL A 324 20.50 6.29 30.21
N PRO A 325 19.80 5.76 31.26
CA PRO A 325 20.14 4.49 31.90
C PRO A 325 19.02 3.43 31.85
N ASP A 326 19.37 2.23 32.36
CA ASP A 326 18.47 1.11 32.68
C ASP A 326 17.23 1.52 33.47
N LEU A 327 16.06 1.02 33.06
CA LEU A 327 14.88 0.96 33.91
C LEU A 327 14.35 -0.48 33.98
N VAL A 328 14.44 -0.97 35.21
CA VAL A 328 14.08 -2.26 35.74
C VAL A 328 12.57 -2.50 35.67
N THR A 329 12.24 -3.73 35.31
CA THR A 329 10.94 -4.42 35.40
C THR A 329 10.23 -4.25 36.74
N GLN A 330 8.90 -4.06 36.69
CA GLN A 330 8.01 -4.52 37.76
C GLN A 330 6.91 -5.40 37.18
N ASN A 331 6.88 -6.62 37.69
CA ASN A 331 5.86 -7.64 37.51
C ASN A 331 4.59 -7.23 38.27
N GLU A 332 3.42 -7.43 37.66
CA GLU A 332 2.20 -7.71 38.41
C GLU A 332 1.53 -8.95 37.82
N GLU A 333 1.55 -10.02 38.61
CA GLU A 333 0.75 -11.23 38.44
C GLU A 333 -0.73 -10.91 38.68
N MET A 334 -1.63 -11.44 37.85
CA MET A 334 -2.99 -11.72 38.31
C MET A 334 -3.51 -13.05 37.73
N ASN A 335 -3.99 -13.86 38.68
CA ASN A 335 -4.51 -15.20 38.56
C ASN A 335 -5.78 -15.33 37.68
N HIS A 336 -5.84 -16.48 37.01
CA HIS A 336 -7.03 -17.21 36.50
C HIS A 336 -8.12 -17.41 37.60
N PRO A 337 -9.39 -17.82 37.31
CA PRO A 337 -9.77 -18.85 36.34
C PRO A 337 -11.12 -18.68 35.61
N GLY A 338 -11.40 -19.52 34.61
CA GLY A 338 -12.74 -19.56 33.98
C GLY A 338 -12.86 -20.46 32.76
N LEU A 339 -12.76 -21.76 32.98
CA LEU A 339 -13.13 -22.84 32.05
C LEU A 339 -14.61 -22.68 31.62
N LEU A 340 -14.95 -22.78 30.33
CA LEU A 340 -16.23 -23.31 29.83
C LEU A 340 -16.15 -23.66 28.34
N LYS A 341 -16.82 -24.76 28.01
CA LYS A 341 -16.71 -25.64 26.82
C LYS A 341 -17.29 -25.05 25.54
N ALA A 342 -16.69 -25.42 24.41
CA ALA A 342 -17.30 -25.36 23.07
C ALA A 342 -18.25 -26.55 22.83
N PRO A 343 -19.28 -26.39 21.96
CA PRO A 343 -19.90 -27.50 21.27
C PRO A 343 -19.58 -27.51 19.75
N ASN A 344 -19.39 -28.73 19.23
CA ASN A 344 -19.23 -29.09 17.83
C ASN A 344 -20.60 -29.19 17.10
N ALA A 345 -20.62 -28.88 15.80
CA ALA A 345 -21.47 -29.44 14.71
C ALA A 345 -21.19 -28.58 13.45
N ASP A 346 -20.50 -29.01 12.40
CA ASP A 346 -20.70 -30.08 11.38
C ASP A 346 -21.70 -29.75 10.24
N SER A 347 -21.26 -30.12 9.03
CA SER A 347 -21.92 -30.24 7.71
C SER A 347 -22.09 -29.02 6.76
N ASP A 348 -21.23 -29.05 5.72
CA ASP A 348 -21.50 -29.06 4.27
C ASP A 348 -22.32 -27.96 3.57
N LYS A 349 -21.68 -27.31 2.57
CA LYS A 349 -22.14 -27.30 1.16
C LYS A 349 -21.11 -26.68 0.22
N GLU A 350 -20.58 -27.50 -0.67
CA GLU A 350 -19.77 -27.15 -1.83
C GLU A 350 -20.57 -26.28 -2.82
N VAL A 351 -19.94 -25.23 -3.35
CA VAL A 351 -20.44 -24.49 -4.52
C VAL A 351 -19.40 -24.64 -5.62
N GLU A 352 -19.72 -25.47 -6.60
CA GLU A 352 -18.95 -25.72 -7.80
C GLU A 352 -19.02 -24.49 -8.72
N LEU A 353 -17.90 -23.77 -8.87
CA LEU A 353 -17.75 -22.67 -9.82
C LEU A 353 -17.22 -23.22 -11.14
N ILE A 354 -18.06 -23.14 -12.17
CA ILE A 354 -17.80 -23.52 -13.55
C ILE A 354 -16.69 -22.62 -14.12
N ILE A 355 -15.48 -23.17 -14.33
CA ILE A 355 -14.41 -22.54 -15.10
C ILE A 355 -14.38 -23.14 -16.51
N SER A 356 -14.40 -22.27 -17.52
CA SER A 356 -14.37 -22.55 -18.95
C SER A 356 -13.22 -23.50 -19.38
N PRO A 357 -13.39 -24.30 -20.45
CA PRO A 357 -12.53 -25.44 -20.73
C PRO A 357 -11.31 -25.05 -21.59
N VAL A 358 -10.27 -24.48 -20.98
CA VAL A 358 -8.92 -24.42 -21.60
C VAL A 358 -7.81 -24.61 -20.57
N ILE A 359 -7.88 -25.61 -19.68
CA ILE A 359 -6.67 -26.31 -19.18
C ILE A 359 -7.10 -27.74 -18.83
N LYS A 360 -6.79 -28.71 -19.70
CA LYS A 360 -6.84 -30.14 -19.37
C LYS A 360 -5.44 -30.73 -19.53
N ASN A 361 -5.04 -31.48 -18.50
CA ASN A 361 -3.82 -32.29 -18.32
C ASN A 361 -2.68 -31.54 -17.60
N LYS A 362 -2.11 -32.01 -16.49
CA LYS A 362 -2.12 -33.31 -15.78
C LYS A 362 -1.84 -33.03 -14.30
N CYS A 363 -2.55 -33.68 -13.39
CA CYS A 363 -2.19 -33.75 -11.98
C CYS A 363 -1.00 -34.71 -11.85
N GLN A 364 0.21 -34.16 -11.91
CA GLN A 364 1.43 -34.79 -11.39
C GLN A 364 1.72 -34.08 -10.07
N GLN A 365 2.15 -34.83 -9.04
CA GLN A 365 2.65 -34.22 -7.81
C GLN A 365 3.78 -33.25 -8.19
N LEU A 366 3.50 -31.95 -8.11
CA LEU A 366 4.47 -30.91 -8.41
C LEU A 366 5.52 -30.96 -7.32
N GLU A 367 6.72 -31.39 -7.68
CA GLU A 367 7.91 -31.27 -6.84
C GLU A 367 8.05 -29.81 -6.43
N VAL A 368 8.26 -29.56 -5.13
CA VAL A 368 8.33 -28.19 -4.59
C VAL A 368 9.51 -27.48 -5.26
N PRO A 369 9.29 -26.36 -5.96
CA PRO A 369 10.39 -25.66 -6.61
C PRO A 369 11.41 -25.21 -5.56
N HIS A 370 12.70 -25.27 -5.91
CA HIS A 370 13.75 -24.74 -5.04
C HIS A 370 13.49 -23.27 -4.73
N TYR A 371 13.79 -22.83 -3.51
CA TYR A 371 13.54 -21.45 -3.06
C TYR A 371 14.03 -20.37 -4.04
N LYS A 372 15.21 -20.58 -4.67
CA LYS A 372 15.75 -19.66 -5.69
C LYS A 372 14.89 -19.57 -6.95
N SER A 373 14.26 -20.66 -7.39
CA SER A 373 13.41 -20.67 -8.61
C SER A 373 12.05 -20.02 -8.39
N LEU A 374 11.63 -19.79 -7.14
CA LEU A 374 10.41 -19.03 -6.83
C LEU A 374 10.60 -17.51 -6.99
N ASN A 375 11.82 -17.03 -7.24
CA ASN A 375 12.12 -15.62 -7.35
C ASN A 375 11.65 -15.05 -8.69
N GLY A 376 10.49 -14.39 -8.69
CA GLY A 376 9.92 -13.78 -9.90
C GLY A 376 10.58 -12.48 -10.32
N ILE A 377 11.23 -11.77 -9.39
CA ILE A 377 11.96 -10.53 -9.67
C ILE A 377 13.33 -10.61 -9.01
N GLN A 378 14.37 -10.83 -9.81
CA GLN A 378 15.74 -10.91 -9.32
C GLN A 378 16.22 -9.53 -8.83
N ALA A 379 16.62 -9.45 -7.55
CA ALA A 379 17.28 -8.26 -7.04
C ALA A 379 18.78 -8.28 -7.41
N GLY A 380 19.25 -7.22 -8.06
CA GLY A 380 20.65 -7.01 -8.38
C GLY A 380 21.45 -6.50 -7.17
N LYS A 381 22.75 -6.81 -7.15
CA LYS A 381 23.70 -6.24 -6.19
C LYS A 381 24.27 -4.93 -6.72
N PRO A 382 24.45 -3.89 -5.88
CA PRO A 382 25.28 -2.75 -6.23
C PRO A 382 26.71 -3.20 -6.56
N THR A 383 27.32 -2.59 -7.58
CA THR A 383 28.72 -2.80 -7.95
C THR A 383 29.60 -1.67 -7.38
N ASN A 384 30.91 -1.75 -7.63
CA ASN A 384 31.91 -0.79 -7.17
C ASN A 384 31.79 0.62 -7.78
N SER A 385 30.78 0.90 -8.61
CA SER A 385 30.41 2.27 -8.97
C SER A 385 28.91 2.39 -9.19
N LEU A 386 28.34 3.55 -8.86
CA LEU A 386 26.92 3.82 -9.12
C LEU A 386 26.61 3.75 -10.63
N LYS A 387 27.54 4.19 -11.48
CA LYS A 387 27.39 4.14 -12.94
C LYS A 387 27.29 2.72 -13.48
N GLU A 388 28.13 1.79 -13.00
CA GLU A 388 28.03 0.37 -13.36
C GLU A 388 26.77 -0.27 -12.77
N THR A 389 26.39 0.11 -11.54
CA THR A 389 25.18 -0.40 -10.89
C THR A 389 23.92 -0.08 -11.71
N LEU A 390 23.85 1.16 -12.22
CA LEU A 390 22.77 1.68 -13.06
C LEU A 390 22.90 1.30 -14.54
N GLN A 391 23.90 0.52 -14.93
CA GLN A 391 24.04 0.07 -16.30
C GLN A 391 22.89 -0.88 -16.68
N VAL A 392 22.27 -0.60 -17.82
CA VAL A 392 21.25 -1.46 -18.42
C VAL A 392 21.94 -2.59 -19.16
N VAL A 393 21.62 -3.83 -18.79
CA VAL A 393 22.06 -5.03 -19.49
C VAL A 393 20.99 -5.39 -20.52
N PRO A 394 21.34 -5.56 -21.81
CA PRO A 394 20.36 -5.99 -22.81
C PRO A 394 19.71 -7.33 -22.46
N ASP A 395 18.42 -7.46 -22.77
CA ASP A 395 17.62 -8.68 -22.59
C ASP A 395 17.63 -9.26 -21.15
N SER A 396 17.88 -8.40 -20.16
CA SER A 396 17.85 -8.76 -18.74
C SER A 396 17.21 -7.65 -17.93
N VAL A 397 16.19 -8.02 -17.15
CA VAL A 397 15.57 -7.14 -16.16
C VAL A 397 16.00 -7.53 -14.75
N LYS A 398 16.25 -6.51 -13.92
CA LYS A 398 16.53 -6.68 -12.49
C LYS A 398 15.82 -5.64 -11.66
N ARG A 399 15.79 -5.86 -10.35
CA ARG A 399 15.39 -4.87 -9.35
C ARG A 399 16.61 -4.35 -8.60
N LEU A 400 16.75 -3.04 -8.46
CA LEU A 400 17.72 -2.41 -7.56
C LEU A 400 16.98 -1.81 -6.36
N SER A 401 17.62 -1.75 -5.19
CA SER A 401 17.10 -1.03 -4.01
C SER A 401 18.09 0.04 -3.59
N LEU A 402 17.60 1.24 -3.28
CA LEU A 402 18.37 2.36 -2.74
C LEU A 402 17.67 2.95 -1.52
N SER A 403 18.45 3.36 -0.52
CA SER A 403 17.91 4.20 0.55
C SER A 403 17.52 5.58 0.01
N GLU A 404 16.65 6.31 0.71
CA GLU A 404 16.29 7.69 0.32
C GLU A 404 17.52 8.61 0.17
N ASN A 405 18.53 8.47 1.03
CA ASN A 405 19.75 9.27 0.98
C ASN A 405 20.58 8.92 -0.26
N ALA A 406 20.67 7.63 -0.60
CA ALA A 406 21.35 7.16 -1.80
C ALA A 406 20.66 7.68 -3.06
N LEU A 407 19.33 7.69 -3.09
CA LEU A 407 18.55 8.26 -4.17
C LEU A 407 18.82 9.76 -4.34
N GLU A 408 18.79 10.56 -3.27
CA GLU A 408 19.03 12.01 -3.37
C GLU A 408 20.40 12.32 -3.99
N LYS A 409 21.43 11.59 -3.56
CA LYS A 409 22.79 11.70 -4.11
C LYS A 409 22.83 11.24 -5.58
N ALA A 410 22.21 10.12 -5.91
CA ALA A 410 22.16 9.57 -7.26
C ALA A 410 21.36 10.48 -8.22
N ALA A 411 20.25 11.07 -7.77
CA ALA A 411 19.45 12.02 -8.55
C ALA A 411 20.27 13.28 -8.90
N THR A 412 21.07 13.77 -7.96
CA THR A 412 21.92 14.94 -8.16
C THR A 412 23.08 14.67 -9.13
N SER A 413 23.71 13.49 -9.03
CA SER A 413 24.96 13.19 -9.75
C SER A 413 24.77 12.36 -11.04
N HIS A 414 23.71 11.55 -11.12
CA HIS A 414 23.48 10.53 -12.15
C HIS A 414 22.00 10.46 -12.59
N GLY A 415 21.25 11.56 -12.50
CA GLY A 415 19.80 11.58 -12.77
C GLY A 415 19.39 10.98 -14.13
N THR A 416 20.15 11.24 -15.20
CA THR A 416 19.84 10.63 -16.52
C THR A 416 20.06 9.12 -16.56
N ASP A 417 21.02 8.61 -15.79
CA ASP A 417 21.29 7.18 -15.72
C ASP A 417 20.21 6.47 -14.89
N LEU A 418 19.68 7.11 -13.85
CA LEU A 418 18.49 6.63 -13.13
C LEU A 418 17.29 6.47 -14.07
N VAL A 419 16.99 7.50 -14.88
CA VAL A 419 15.86 7.44 -15.82
C VAL A 419 16.06 6.35 -16.88
N ARG A 420 17.27 6.21 -17.44
CA ARG A 420 17.57 5.12 -18.39
C ARG A 420 17.45 3.75 -17.73
N PHE A 421 17.90 3.62 -16.48
CA PHE A 421 17.79 2.39 -15.72
C PHE A 421 16.33 1.99 -15.51
N THR A 422 15.49 2.93 -15.05
CA THR A 422 14.09 2.68 -14.70
C THR A 422 13.20 2.40 -15.91
N GLN A 423 13.59 2.81 -17.12
CA GLN A 423 12.89 2.41 -18.35
C GLN A 423 12.94 0.89 -18.62
N LYS A 424 13.92 0.17 -18.07
CA LYS A 424 14.13 -1.27 -18.29
C LYS A 424 14.10 -2.12 -17.03
N ASN A 425 14.38 -1.53 -15.88
CA ASN A 425 14.54 -2.21 -14.61
C ASN A 425 13.63 -1.61 -13.55
N VAL A 426 13.40 -2.34 -12.46
CA VAL A 426 12.64 -1.83 -11.31
C VAL A 426 13.61 -1.19 -10.31
N LEU A 427 13.31 0.02 -9.85
CA LEU A 427 14.01 0.69 -8.78
C LEU A 427 13.11 0.82 -7.56
N ARG A 428 13.56 0.25 -6.45
CA ARG A 428 12.95 0.37 -5.13
C ARG A 428 13.67 1.41 -4.28
N ILE A 429 12.91 2.30 -3.68
CA ILE A 429 13.41 3.29 -2.72
C ILE A 429 12.82 2.98 -1.36
N TYR A 430 13.64 3.01 -0.30
CA TYR A 430 13.19 2.74 1.06
C TYR A 430 13.66 3.81 2.06
N PRO A 431 12.90 4.02 3.16
CA PRO A 431 13.27 4.97 4.22
C PRO A 431 14.61 4.61 4.86
N LYS A 432 15.41 5.61 5.24
CA LYS A 432 16.66 5.40 5.98
C LYS A 432 16.42 4.93 7.41
N GLY A 433 17.38 4.21 7.98
CA GLY A 433 17.29 3.64 9.34
C GLY A 433 17.10 4.67 10.46
N SER A 434 17.58 5.91 10.29
CA SER A 434 17.38 6.99 11.28
C SER A 434 15.92 7.41 11.46
N ARG A 435 15.00 6.98 10.59
CA ARG A 435 13.54 7.20 10.74
C ARG A 435 12.91 6.21 11.71
N VAL A 436 13.44 6.15 12.93
CA VAL A 436 13.01 5.20 13.99
C VAL A 436 11.54 5.33 14.38
N THR A 437 10.93 6.50 14.20
CA THR A 437 9.49 6.75 14.41
C THR A 437 8.61 6.36 13.23
N SER A 438 9.18 5.70 12.22
CA SER A 438 8.50 5.29 10.99
C SER A 438 7.96 6.47 10.15
N SER A 439 8.60 7.64 10.24
CA SER A 439 8.29 8.77 9.35
C SER A 439 8.55 8.43 7.88
N ASN A 440 7.93 9.15 6.95
CA ASN A 440 8.12 8.96 5.51
C ASN A 440 8.93 10.11 4.89
N TYR A 441 9.59 9.82 3.77
CA TYR A 441 10.34 10.77 2.96
C TYR A 441 9.48 11.33 1.82
N ASN A 442 9.97 12.37 1.14
CA ASN A 442 9.29 12.95 -0.01
C ASN A 442 9.38 12.00 -1.22
N PRO A 443 8.26 11.47 -1.74
CA PRO A 443 8.31 10.49 -2.82
C PRO A 443 8.61 11.09 -4.20
N VAL A 444 8.45 12.41 -4.34
CA VAL A 444 8.53 13.10 -5.63
C VAL A 444 9.90 12.92 -6.29
N ILE A 445 10.98 12.89 -5.51
CA ILE A 445 12.33 12.67 -6.05
C ILE A 445 12.43 11.30 -6.74
N GLY A 446 11.85 10.25 -6.13
CA GLY A 446 11.84 8.90 -6.68
C GLY A 446 11.03 8.83 -7.98
N TRP A 447 9.80 9.35 -7.95
CA TRP A 447 8.92 9.35 -9.12
C TRP A 447 9.46 10.22 -10.26
N MET A 448 10.04 11.40 -10.01
CA MET A 448 10.64 12.23 -11.06
C MET A 448 11.79 11.53 -11.81
N HIS A 449 12.41 10.50 -11.20
CA HIS A 449 13.46 9.68 -11.82
C HIS A 449 12.96 8.29 -12.25
N GLY A 450 11.65 8.08 -12.29
CA GLY A 450 11.02 6.85 -12.78
C GLY A 450 11.04 5.67 -11.79
N SER A 451 11.35 5.90 -10.51
CA SER A 451 11.36 4.82 -9.51
C SER A 451 9.96 4.24 -9.34
N GLN A 452 9.79 2.97 -9.66
CA GLN A 452 8.51 2.28 -9.63
C GLN A 452 8.07 1.99 -8.19
N MET A 453 8.99 1.54 -7.33
CA MET A 453 8.70 1.08 -5.98
C MET A 453 9.18 2.08 -4.93
N VAL A 454 8.49 3.20 -4.77
CA VAL A 454 8.74 4.16 -3.69
C VAL A 454 8.04 3.66 -2.43
N ALA A 455 8.79 3.04 -1.51
CA ALA A 455 8.25 2.33 -0.35
C ALA A 455 7.98 3.27 0.82
N PHE A 456 6.81 3.10 1.46
CA PHE A 456 6.37 3.90 2.60
C PHE A 456 6.14 3.05 3.85
N ASN A 457 6.42 3.64 5.02
CA ASN A 457 5.92 3.14 6.30
C ASN A 457 4.40 3.36 6.36
N MET A 458 3.62 2.28 6.15
CA MET A 458 2.16 2.32 6.00
C MET A 458 1.39 2.45 7.32
N GLN A 459 2.06 2.15 8.44
CA GLN A 459 1.55 2.19 9.81
C GLN A 459 1.45 3.60 10.40
N VAL A 460 2.00 4.60 9.71
CA VAL A 460 1.80 6.01 10.02
C VAL A 460 0.94 6.67 8.93
N ARG A 461 0.34 7.82 9.27
CA ARG A 461 -0.38 8.61 8.28
C ARG A 461 0.60 9.11 7.22
N LEU A 462 0.26 8.87 5.95
CA LEU A 462 0.96 9.49 4.83
C LEU A 462 0.56 10.97 4.79
N CYS A 463 1.52 11.84 5.11
CA CYS A 463 1.42 13.29 5.00
C CYS A 463 2.55 13.71 4.05
N PHE A 464 2.18 14.22 2.87
CA PHE A 464 3.13 14.74 1.88
C PHE A 464 2.88 16.23 1.69
#